data_AF-R5EHT8-F1
#
_entry.id   AF-R5EHT8-F1
#
_cell.length_a   1.000
_cell.length_b   1.000
_cell.length_c   1.000
_cell.angle_alpha   90.00
_cell.angle_beta   90.00
_cell.angle_gamma   90.00
#
_symmetry.space_group_name_H-M   'P 1'
#
loop_
_entity.id
_entity.type
_entity.pdbx_description
1 polymer ?
#
loop_
_entity_poly.entity_id
_entity_poly.type
_entity_poly.pdbx_seq_one_letter_code
_entity_poly.pdbx_strand_id
1 'polypeptide(L)' 'MPVSESKKKANAKWDSENMATVACKIKKSQAEKFKSYCSSIGKTSNAVIRDYVLECIDEKEPATGDNPTE' A
#
# COMPACT_ATOMS: atom_id res chain seq x y z
N MET A 1 14.03 7.50 18.08
CA MET A 1 13.12 8.05 19.12
C MET A 1 11.96 7.08 19.30
N PRO A 2 11.67 6.56 20.49
CA PRO A 2 10.53 5.66 20.68
C PRO A 2 9.24 6.46 20.50
N VAL A 3 8.39 6.04 19.56
CA VAL A 3 7.07 6.64 19.37
C VAL A 3 6.27 6.38 20.65
N SER A 4 6.04 7.42 21.48
CA SER A 4 5.24 7.30 22.70
C SER A 4 3.91 6.61 22.43
N GLU A 5 3.43 5.82 23.39
CA GLU A 5 2.19 5.05 23.29
C GLU A 5 0.99 5.91 22.86
N SER A 6 0.96 7.18 23.28
CA SER A 6 -0.02 8.18 22.84
C SER A 6 -0.02 8.41 21.33
N LYS A 7 1.14 8.45 20.69
CA LYS A 7 1.28 8.67 19.25
C LYS A 7 0.96 7.41 18.44
N LYS A 8 1.23 6.21 18.99
CA LYS A 8 0.73 4.94 18.44
C LYS A 8 -0.81 4.90 18.41
N LYS A 9 -1.46 5.31 19.51
CA LYS A 9 -2.92 5.31 19.61
C LYS A 9 -3.56 6.36 18.70
N ALA A 10 -2.93 7.53 18.59
CA ALA A 10 -3.34 8.57 17.65
C ALA A 10 -3.21 8.12 16.19
N ASN A 11 -2.08 7.51 15.81
CA ASN A 11 -1.90 6.95 14.46
C ASN A 11 -2.94 5.86 14.17
N ALA A 12 -3.21 4.94 15.11
CA ALA A 12 -4.21 3.89 14.90
C ALA A 12 -5.63 4.45 14.69
N LYS A 13 -5.98 5.53 15.40
CA LYS A 13 -7.27 6.21 15.23
C LYS A 13 -7.35 6.91 13.86
N TRP A 14 -6.31 7.64 13.49
CA TRP A 14 -6.24 8.30 12.18
C TRP A 14 -6.27 7.28 11.04
N ASP A 15 -5.52 6.18 11.16
CA ASP A 15 -5.47 5.09 10.19
C ASP A 15 -6.86 4.46 10.00
N SER A 16 -7.59 4.21 11.10
CA SER A 16 -8.96 3.67 11.02
C SER A 16 -9.96 4.63 10.36
N GLU A 17 -9.80 5.94 10.54
CA GLU A 17 -10.71 6.95 9.99
C GLU A 17 -10.34 7.37 8.55
N ASN A 18 -9.08 7.21 8.14
CA ASN A 18 -8.58 7.68 6.85
C ASN A 18 -8.17 6.57 5.88
N MET A 19 -8.08 5.30 6.33
CA MET A 19 -7.68 4.19 5.46
C MET A 19 -8.88 3.30 5.10
N ALA A 20 -9.13 3.14 3.81
CA ALA A 20 -10.04 2.15 3.27
C ALA A 20 -9.24 0.99 2.65
N THR A 21 -9.60 -0.25 2.98
CA THR A 21 -9.00 -1.44 2.36
C THR A 21 -9.71 -1.75 1.04
N VAL A 22 -9.00 -1.57 -0.07
CA VAL A 22 -9.47 -2.00 -1.39
C VAL A 22 -9.02 -3.43 -1.64
N ALA A 23 -9.95 -4.38 -1.58
CA ALA A 23 -9.69 -5.78 -1.89
C ALA A 23 -10.35 -6.18 -3.22
N CYS A 24 -9.58 -6.78 -4.14
CA CYS A 24 -10.09 -7.29 -5.41
C CYS A 24 -10.05 -8.82 -5.43
N LYS A 25 -11.21 -9.47 -5.68
CA LYS A 25 -11.29 -10.91 -5.89
C LYS A 25 -11.07 -11.23 -7.36
N ILE A 26 -9.97 -11.92 -7.65
CA ILE A 26 -9.60 -12.36 -9.01
C ILE A 26 -9.52 -13.88 -9.10
N LYS A 27 -9.59 -14.41 -10.32
CA LYS A 27 -9.41 -15.86 -10.55
C LYS A 27 -7.99 -16.29 -10.18
N LYS A 28 -7.82 -17.53 -9.68
CA LYS A 28 -6.50 -18.10 -9.33
C LYS A 28 -5.46 -17.95 -10.44
N SER A 29 -5.84 -18.21 -11.69
CA SER A 29 -4.94 -18.05 -12.84
C SER A 29 -4.45 -16.59 -13.03
N GLN A 30 -5.30 -15.59 -12.74
CA GLN A 30 -4.89 -14.18 -12.75
C GLN A 30 -4.03 -13.84 -11.54
N ALA A 31 -4.35 -14.40 -10.36
CA ALA A 31 -3.54 -14.20 -9.15
C ALA A 31 -2.11 -14.71 -9.31
N GLU A 32 -1.91 -15.86 -9.96
CA GLU A 32 -0.58 -16.39 -10.24
C GLU A 32 0.21 -15.50 -11.21
N LYS A 33 -0.42 -15.06 -12.30
CA LYS A 33 0.19 -14.10 -13.23
C LYS A 33 0.55 -12.79 -12.54
N PHE A 34 -0.36 -12.26 -11.73
CA PHE A 34 -0.16 -11.00 -11.01
C PHE A 34 0.93 -11.14 -9.95
N LYS A 35 1.00 -12.28 -9.23
CA LYS A 35 2.06 -12.58 -8.27
C LYS A 35 3.42 -12.66 -8.95
N SER A 36 3.50 -13.33 -10.10
CA SER A 36 4.73 -13.42 -10.89
C SER A 36 5.18 -12.05 -11.42
N TYR A 37 4.22 -11.24 -11.90
CA TYR A 37 4.46 -9.85 -12.30
C TYR A 37 4.98 -9.01 -11.13
N CYS A 38 4.33 -9.07 -9.97
CA CYS A 38 4.75 -8.39 -8.75
C CYS A 38 6.18 -8.78 -8.33
N SER A 39 6.49 -10.08 -8.33
CA SER A 39 7.84 -10.59 -8.07
C SER A 39 8.87 -10.07 -9.07
N SER A 40 8.51 -9.95 -10.34
CA SER A 40 9.41 -9.42 -11.38
C SER A 40 9.78 -7.96 -11.17
N ILE A 41 8.89 -7.17 -10.55
CA ILE A 41 9.09 -5.73 -10.31
C ILE A 41 9.62 -5.50 -8.88
N GLY A 42 9.77 -6.55 -8.08
CA GLY A 42 10.15 -6.47 -6.67
C GLY A 42 9.11 -5.80 -5.77
N LYS A 43 7.88 -5.60 -6.26
CA LYS A 43 6.77 -5.00 -5.49
C LYS A 43 5.86 -6.09 -4.95
N THR A 44 5.22 -5.87 -3.79
CA THR A 44 4.16 -6.77 -3.31
C THR A 44 2.87 -6.52 -4.08
N SER A 45 2.00 -7.53 -4.16
CA SER A 45 0.70 -7.39 -4.84
C SER A 45 -0.13 -6.24 -4.28
N ASN A 46 -0.09 -6.01 -2.97
CA ASN A 46 -0.79 -4.90 -2.33
C ASN A 46 -0.18 -3.53 -2.71
N ALA A 47 1.15 -3.45 -2.88
CA ALA A 47 1.81 -2.23 -3.33
C ALA A 47 1.45 -1.90 -4.78
N VAL A 48 1.47 -2.90 -5.69
CA VAL A 48 1.09 -2.70 -7.09
C VAL A 48 -0.38 -2.28 -7.22
N ILE A 49 -1.29 -2.89 -6.45
CA ILE A 49 -2.70 -2.51 -6.46
C ILE A 49 -2.86 -1.06 -5.99
N ARG A 50 -2.18 -0.66 -4.91
CA ARG A 50 -2.25 0.71 -4.40
C ARG A 50 -1.71 1.72 -5.43
N ASP A 51 -0.57 1.43 -6.04
CA ASP A 51 0.06 2.22 -7.11
C ASP A 51 -0.90 2.38 -8.31
N TYR A 52 -1.53 1.28 -8.75
CA TYR A 52 -2.50 1.28 -9.84
C TYR A 52 -3.78 2.06 -9.50
N VAL A 53 -4.27 1.96 -8.26
CA VAL A 53 -5.45 2.71 -7.80
C VAL A 53 -5.14 4.20 -7.79
N LEU A 54 -3.97 4.59 -7.26
CA LEU A 54 -3.50 5.99 -7.25
C LEU A 54 -3.29 6.54 -8.67
N GLU A 55 -2.75 5.74 -9.59
CA GLU A 55 -2.59 6.11 -11.00
C GLU A 55 -3.95 6.25 -11.71
N CYS A 56 -4.93 5.40 -11.38
CA CYS A 56 -6.24 5.38 -12.01
C CYS A 56 -7.14 6.57 -11.57
N ILE A 57 -6.98 7.05 -10.34
CA ILE A 57 -7.74 8.20 -9.81
C ILE A 57 -7.07 9.55 -10.09
N ASP A 58 -5.92 9.58 -10.77
CA ASP A 58 -5.11 10.78 -11.04
C ASP A 58 -4.77 11.62 -9.79
N GLU A 59 -4.94 11.07 -8.58
CA GLU A 59 -4.40 11.63 -7.32
C GLU A 59 -2.95 11.20 -7.16
N LYS A 60 -2.11 11.57 -8.13
CA LYS A 60 -0.66 11.47 -7.98
C LYS A 60 -0.21 12.53 -6.96
N GLU A 61 -0.41 12.28 -5.67
CA GLU A 61 0.38 12.95 -4.64
C GLU A 61 1.85 12.69 -5.00
N PRO A 62 2.69 13.73 -5.18
CA PRO A 62 4.06 13.55 -5.59
C PRO A 62 4.78 12.66 -4.58
N ALA A 63 5.34 11.56 -5.10
CA ALA A 63 6.16 10.61 -4.37
C ALA A 63 7.11 11.33 -3.41
N THR A 64 6.75 11.36 -2.13
CA THR A 64 7.67 11.78 -1.08
C THR A 64 8.07 10.54 -0.33
N GLY A 65 9.32 10.12 -0.58
CA GLY A 65 10.11 9.41 0.39
C GLY A 65 10.02 7.89 0.35
N ASP A 66 10.83 7.31 -0.54
CA ASP A 66 11.80 6.31 -0.09
C ASP A 66 12.35 6.73 1.29
N ASN A 67 12.12 5.94 2.32
CA ASN A 67 12.94 6.01 3.52
C ASN A 67 13.56 4.62 3.71
N PRO A 68 14.84 4.44 3.33
CA PRO A 68 15.63 3.33 3.81
C PRO A 68 15.67 3.39 5.33
N THR A 69 15.63 2.21 5.93
CA THR A 69 15.86 2.00 7.36
C THR A 69 17.25 2.53 7.75
N GLU A 70 17.29 3.49 8.68
CA GLU A 70 18.41 3.70 9.61
C GLU A 70 17.85 3.96 11.03
#